data_AF-A0A3B9JB73-F1
#
_entry.id   AF-A0A3B9JB73-F1
#
_cell.length_a   1.000
_cell.length_b   1.000
_cell.length_c   1.000
_cell.angle_alpha   90.00
_cell.angle_beta   90.00
_cell.angle_gamma   90.00
#
_symmetry.space_group_name_H-M   'P 1'
#
loop_
_entity.id
_entity.type
_entity.pdbx_description
1 polymer ?
#
loop_
_entity_poly.entity_id
_entity_poly.type
_entity_poly.pdbx_seq_one_letter_code
_entity_poly.pdbx_strand_id
1 'polypeptide(L)'
;MNIQDSLEKIRPALQMRVSNSLARGVGVRENFQEQLGRFLDLLAQAVLSGDATWLDPILQEWSNARTQTDLQEGERNLSGLLYKVITYSFEIARETLDAGDALELMAGLMPVYLRAVEKAAALENESQVQYISNELQSAQIRLKKLDKSKSNFIAVAGHELKTPLTLIEGYAAMIGDLATRENEQVHMLVQGTHNGIRRMREIVDDMIDVSQIDNHLLALNFQPVWLNRVFNMLEADFKSILEQRKHKLVVKSFSGSNE
;
A
#
# COMPACT_ATOMS: atom_id res chain seq x y z
N MET A 1 -38.28 35.42 -23.85
CA MET A 1 -38.49 34.02 -24.31
C MET A 1 -38.83 33.16 -23.10
N ASN A 2 -39.38 31.95 -23.26
CA ASN A 2 -39.37 31.01 -22.12
C ASN A 2 -37.95 30.42 -21.94
N ILE A 3 -37.68 29.76 -20.82
CA ILE A 3 -36.37 29.13 -20.55
C ILE A 3 -35.99 28.10 -21.63
N GLN A 4 -36.95 27.35 -22.17
CA GLN A 4 -36.70 26.31 -23.17
C GLN A 4 -36.20 26.89 -24.50
N ASP A 5 -36.86 27.95 -24.97
CA ASP A 5 -36.45 28.67 -26.18
C ASP A 5 -35.04 29.26 -26.00
N SER A 6 -34.76 29.77 -24.79
CA SER A 6 -33.47 30.36 -24.44
C SER A 6 -32.35 29.32 -24.47
N LEU A 7 -32.62 28.12 -23.95
CA LEU A 7 -31.69 27.00 -23.94
C LEU A 7 -31.43 26.47 -25.36
N GLU A 8 -32.47 26.30 -26.18
CA GLU A 8 -32.34 25.90 -27.59
C GLU A 8 -31.56 26.93 -28.42
N LYS A 9 -31.74 28.23 -28.15
CA LYS A 9 -31.00 29.29 -28.85
C LYS A 9 -29.49 29.27 -28.56
N ILE A 10 -29.08 28.96 -27.32
CA ILE A 10 -27.65 28.91 -26.95
C ILE A 10 -26.98 27.57 -27.28
N ARG A 11 -27.78 26.50 -27.45
CA ARG A 11 -27.32 25.12 -27.58
C ARG A 11 -26.25 24.90 -28.67
N PRO A 12 -26.41 25.39 -29.93
CA PRO A 12 -25.42 25.13 -30.99
C PRO A 12 -24.06 25.77 -30.68
N ALA A 13 -24.06 27.00 -30.16
CA ALA A 13 -22.83 27.70 -29.78
C ALA A 13 -22.15 27.02 -28.59
N LEU A 14 -22.94 26.51 -27.63
CA LEU A 14 -22.42 25.82 -26.44
C LEU A 14 -21.73 24.51 -26.82
N GLN A 15 -22.39 23.69 -27.64
CA GLN A 15 -21.83 22.43 -28.12
C GLN A 15 -20.51 22.65 -28.87
N MET A 16 -20.44 23.70 -29.71
CA MET A 16 -19.24 24.06 -30.45
C MET A 16 -18.09 24.53 -29.53
N ARG A 17 -18.35 25.47 -28.60
CA ARG A 17 -17.31 25.99 -27.68
C ARG A 17 -16.75 24.91 -26.76
N VAL A 18 -17.62 24.09 -26.15
CA VAL A 18 -17.19 22.99 -25.27
C VAL A 18 -16.34 22.00 -26.05
N SER A 19 -16.79 21.57 -27.24
CA SER A 19 -16.03 20.63 -28.09
C SER A 19 -14.65 21.18 -28.46
N ASN A 20 -14.57 22.44 -28.90
CA ASN A 20 -13.31 23.09 -29.27
C ASN A 20 -12.35 23.24 -28.09
N SER A 21 -12.88 23.49 -26.88
CA SER A 21 -12.06 23.62 -25.66
C SER A 21 -11.44 22.30 -25.19
N LEU A 22 -11.94 21.16 -25.68
CA LEU A 22 -11.47 19.81 -25.36
C LEU A 22 -10.58 19.23 -26.46
N ALA A 23 -10.62 19.79 -27.66
CA ALA A 23 -9.83 19.38 -28.83
C ALA A 23 -8.30 19.57 -28.67
N ARG A 24 -7.81 20.11 -27.54
CA ARG A 24 -6.37 20.16 -27.23
C ARG A 24 -5.82 18.86 -26.62
N GLY A 25 -6.64 17.83 -26.38
CA GLY A 25 -6.22 16.48 -25.98
C GLY A 25 -6.57 15.44 -27.05
N VAL A 26 -5.58 14.68 -27.54
CA VAL A 26 -5.56 13.87 -28.78
C VAL A 26 -6.45 12.59 -28.76
N GLY A 27 -7.64 12.59 -28.15
CA GLY A 27 -8.45 11.37 -28.03
C GLY A 27 -9.98 11.51 -28.11
N VAL A 28 -10.50 12.73 -28.22
CA VAL A 28 -11.94 13.01 -28.15
C VAL A 28 -12.58 12.75 -29.53
N ARG A 29 -12.70 11.47 -29.90
CA ARG A 29 -13.37 10.99 -31.13
C ARG A 29 -14.88 11.25 -31.06
N GLU A 30 -15.51 11.33 -32.24
CA GLU A 30 -16.94 11.61 -32.54
C GLU A 30 -17.98 11.32 -31.43
N ASN A 31 -17.85 10.21 -30.69
CA ASN A 31 -18.70 9.86 -29.55
C ASN A 31 -18.88 10.99 -28.52
N PHE A 32 -17.88 11.85 -28.31
CA PHE A 32 -18.02 12.91 -27.31
C PHE A 32 -19.02 14.00 -27.73
N GLN A 33 -19.11 14.33 -29.02
CA GLN A 33 -20.09 15.31 -29.47
C GLN A 33 -21.52 14.79 -29.31
N GLU A 34 -21.73 13.49 -29.56
CA GLU A 34 -23.01 12.82 -29.31
C GLU A 34 -23.35 12.79 -27.82
N GLN A 35 -22.38 12.42 -26.96
CA GLN A 35 -22.57 12.43 -25.51
C GLN A 35 -22.84 13.85 -24.98
N LEU A 36 -22.14 14.87 -25.47
CA LEU A 36 -22.42 16.25 -25.10
C LEU A 36 -23.82 16.69 -25.57
N GLY A 37 -24.24 16.27 -26.77
CA GLY A 37 -25.60 16.49 -27.25
C GLY A 37 -26.64 15.91 -26.30
N ARG A 38 -26.46 14.63 -25.89
CA ARG A 38 -27.31 13.95 -24.92
C ARG A 38 -27.30 14.62 -23.54
N PHE A 39 -26.15 15.12 -23.10
CA PHE A 39 -26.06 15.90 -21.85
C PHE A 39 -26.93 17.15 -21.93
N LEU A 40 -26.90 17.88 -23.04
CA LEU A 40 -27.69 19.09 -23.24
C LEU A 40 -29.20 18.78 -23.31
N ASP A 41 -29.60 17.65 -23.91
CA ASP A 41 -31.00 17.19 -23.86
C ASP A 41 -31.47 16.90 -22.44
N LEU A 42 -30.66 16.18 -21.66
CA LEU A 42 -30.97 15.87 -20.26
C LEU A 42 -30.97 17.13 -19.38
N LEU A 43 -30.09 18.10 -19.68
CA LEU A 43 -30.07 19.40 -19.02
C LEU A 43 -31.37 20.16 -19.29
N ALA A 44 -31.87 20.16 -20.52
CA ALA A 44 -33.16 20.77 -20.86
C ALA A 44 -34.30 20.13 -20.05
N GLN A 45 -34.34 18.80 -19.99
CA GLN A 45 -35.34 18.05 -19.22
C GLN A 45 -35.24 18.32 -17.71
N ALA A 46 -34.03 18.41 -17.18
CA ALA A 46 -33.78 18.71 -15.77
C ALA A 46 -34.33 20.10 -15.39
N VAL A 47 -34.10 21.10 -16.23
CA VAL A 47 -34.59 22.46 -15.98
C VAL A 47 -36.11 22.52 -16.09
N LEU A 48 -36.71 21.85 -17.09
CA LEU A 48 -38.16 21.82 -17.29
C LEU A 48 -38.90 21.10 -16.17
N SER A 49 -38.33 20.01 -15.65
CA SER A 49 -38.94 19.21 -14.57
C SER A 49 -38.60 19.72 -13.17
N GLY A 50 -37.57 20.55 -13.03
CA GLY A 50 -37.01 20.95 -11.74
C GLY A 50 -36.22 19.84 -11.02
N ASP A 51 -35.93 18.74 -11.72
CA ASP A 51 -35.23 17.57 -11.17
C ASP A 51 -33.86 17.38 -11.84
N ALA A 52 -32.77 17.64 -11.13
CA ALA A 52 -31.43 17.46 -11.71
C ALA A 52 -31.00 15.99 -11.84
N THR A 53 -31.75 15.02 -11.31
CA THR A 53 -31.41 13.58 -11.41
C THR A 53 -31.37 13.08 -12.85
N TRP A 54 -32.01 13.79 -13.79
CA TRP A 54 -31.90 13.51 -15.23
C TRP A 54 -30.43 13.48 -15.72
N LEU A 55 -29.52 14.19 -15.06
CA LEU A 55 -28.10 14.19 -15.41
C LEU A 55 -27.31 13.01 -14.82
N ASP A 56 -27.84 12.33 -13.79
CA ASP A 56 -27.11 11.28 -13.07
C ASP A 56 -26.58 10.16 -13.99
N PRO A 57 -27.37 9.63 -14.97
CA PRO A 57 -26.90 8.54 -15.82
C PRO A 57 -25.70 8.92 -16.69
N ILE A 58 -25.70 10.14 -17.25
CA ILE A 58 -24.59 10.58 -18.12
C ILE A 58 -23.35 10.96 -17.32
N LEU A 59 -23.52 11.54 -16.13
CA LEU A 59 -22.41 11.80 -15.21
C LEU A 59 -21.75 10.50 -14.75
N GLN A 60 -22.56 9.46 -14.49
CA GLN A 60 -22.06 8.14 -14.12
C GLN A 60 -21.35 7.45 -15.31
N GLU A 61 -21.88 7.56 -16.52
CA GLU A 61 -21.22 7.06 -17.74
C GLU A 61 -19.86 7.72 -17.97
N TRP A 62 -19.78 9.05 -17.85
CA TRP A 62 -18.53 9.80 -17.97
C TRP A 62 -17.54 9.47 -16.86
N SER A 63 -18.00 9.26 -15.63
CA SER A 63 -17.14 8.80 -14.52
C SER A 63 -16.55 7.41 -14.78
N ASN A 64 -17.35 6.49 -15.30
CA ASN A 64 -16.93 5.10 -15.54
C ASN A 64 -16.00 4.96 -16.76
N ALA A 65 -16.04 5.90 -17.70
CA ALA A 65 -15.16 5.92 -18.87
C ALA A 65 -13.71 6.32 -18.55
N ARG A 66 -13.42 6.75 -17.31
CA ARG A 66 -12.06 7.15 -16.89
C ARG A 66 -11.13 5.94 -16.85
N THR A 67 -9.95 6.10 -17.45
CA THR A 67 -8.90 5.08 -17.39
C THR A 67 -8.12 5.16 -16.08
N GLN A 68 -7.37 4.10 -15.76
CA GLN A 68 -6.48 4.08 -14.59
C GLN A 68 -5.44 5.21 -14.64
N THR A 69 -4.96 5.58 -15.83
CA THR A 69 -4.06 6.72 -16.05
C THR A 69 -4.74 8.04 -15.72
N ASP A 70 -6.02 8.22 -16.09
CA ASP A 70 -6.79 9.44 -15.77
C ASP A 70 -7.01 9.61 -14.26
N LEU A 71 -7.01 8.52 -13.49
CA LEU A 71 -7.11 8.52 -12.03
C LEU A 71 -5.76 8.80 -11.35
N GLN A 72 -4.64 8.42 -11.98
CA GLN A 72 -3.29 8.69 -11.49
C GLN A 72 -2.86 10.15 -11.71
N GLU A 73 -3.11 10.69 -12.91
CA GLU A 73 -2.62 12.02 -13.30
C GLU A 73 -3.59 13.15 -12.94
N GLY A 74 -4.86 12.85 -12.67
CA GLY A 74 -5.88 13.85 -12.33
C GLY A 74 -6.27 14.80 -13.46
N GLU A 75 -5.77 14.58 -14.69
CA GLU A 75 -5.89 15.52 -15.81
C GLU A 75 -7.27 15.53 -16.49
N ARG A 76 -8.14 14.53 -16.24
CA ARG A 76 -9.48 14.43 -16.83
C ARG A 76 -10.55 14.31 -15.75
N ASN A 77 -10.84 15.42 -15.08
CA ASN A 77 -11.92 15.48 -14.10
C ASN A 77 -13.24 15.94 -14.75
N LEU A 78 -14.29 15.16 -14.51
CA LEU A 78 -15.70 15.42 -14.81
C LEU A 78 -16.13 16.80 -14.30
N SER A 79 -15.65 17.18 -13.10
CA SER A 79 -15.87 18.49 -12.50
C SER A 79 -15.32 19.63 -13.37
N GLY A 80 -14.16 19.45 -13.99
CA GLY A 80 -13.56 20.44 -14.90
C GLY A 80 -14.32 20.56 -16.21
N LEU A 81 -14.88 19.46 -16.73
CA LEU A 81 -15.78 19.49 -17.88
C LEU A 81 -17.05 20.27 -17.57
N LEU A 82 -17.69 19.99 -16.43
CA LEU A 82 -18.89 20.72 -16.01
C LEU A 82 -18.62 22.20 -15.81
N TYR A 83 -17.49 22.57 -15.21
CA TYR A 83 -17.09 23.97 -15.06
C TYR A 83 -17.00 24.68 -16.42
N LYS A 84 -16.47 24.04 -17.46
CA LYS A 84 -16.43 24.60 -18.82
C LYS A 84 -17.83 24.77 -19.41
N VAL A 85 -18.70 23.76 -19.25
CA VAL A 85 -20.10 23.82 -19.72
C VAL A 85 -20.85 24.97 -19.05
N ILE A 86 -20.71 25.13 -17.73
CA ILE A 86 -21.33 26.20 -16.95
C ILE A 86 -20.79 27.56 -17.39
N THR A 87 -19.47 27.68 -17.54
CA THR A 87 -18.84 28.94 -17.95
C THR A 87 -19.33 29.37 -19.33
N TYR A 88 -19.29 28.45 -20.31
CA TYR A 88 -19.71 28.76 -21.67
C TYR A 88 -21.21 28.97 -21.79
N SER A 89 -22.05 28.28 -21.02
CA SER A 89 -23.49 28.54 -21.05
C SER A 89 -23.81 29.96 -20.60
N PHE A 90 -23.11 30.47 -19.57
CA PHE A 90 -23.29 31.84 -19.08
C PHE A 90 -22.72 32.90 -20.02
N GLU A 91 -21.55 32.67 -20.60
CA GLU A 91 -20.98 33.57 -21.61
C GLU A 91 -21.91 33.69 -22.82
N ILE A 92 -22.33 32.56 -23.39
CA ILE A 92 -23.17 32.53 -24.59
C ILE A 92 -24.55 33.14 -24.31
N ALA A 93 -25.14 32.86 -23.14
CA ALA A 93 -26.41 33.48 -22.76
C ALA A 93 -26.30 35.01 -22.76
N ARG A 94 -25.22 35.57 -22.22
CA ARG A 94 -24.98 37.03 -22.20
C ARG A 94 -24.72 37.62 -23.58
N GLU A 95 -24.13 36.85 -24.48
CA GLU A 95 -23.81 37.32 -25.85
C GLU A 95 -25.02 37.27 -26.79
N THR A 96 -25.96 36.35 -26.56
CA THR A 96 -26.99 35.99 -27.56
C THR A 96 -28.43 36.27 -27.13
N LEU A 97 -28.67 36.48 -25.83
CA LEU A 97 -29.99 36.73 -25.25
C LEU A 97 -30.07 38.16 -24.69
N ASP A 98 -31.29 38.67 -24.59
CA ASP A 98 -31.56 39.92 -23.86
C ASP A 98 -31.31 39.71 -22.36
N ALA A 99 -30.98 40.78 -21.64
CA ALA A 99 -30.56 40.69 -20.23
C ALA A 99 -31.58 39.97 -19.32
N GLY A 100 -32.88 40.15 -19.58
CA GLY A 100 -33.95 39.45 -18.86
C GLY A 100 -33.96 37.95 -19.13
N ASP A 101 -33.95 37.56 -20.41
CA ASP A 101 -33.96 36.16 -20.84
C ASP A 101 -32.67 35.42 -20.39
N ALA A 102 -31.52 36.10 -20.44
CA ALA A 102 -30.26 35.57 -19.93
C ALA A 102 -30.32 35.31 -18.41
N LEU A 103 -30.86 36.26 -17.64
CA LEU A 103 -30.99 36.11 -16.19
C LEU A 103 -31.94 34.97 -15.81
N GLU A 104 -33.08 34.85 -16.51
CA GLU A 104 -34.06 33.78 -16.29
C GLU A 104 -33.46 32.40 -16.60
N LEU A 105 -32.75 32.28 -17.73
CA LEU A 105 -32.05 31.05 -18.10
C LEU A 105 -30.98 30.67 -17.07
N MET A 106 -30.15 31.62 -16.64
CA MET A 106 -29.13 31.38 -15.61
C MET A 106 -29.75 30.93 -14.29
N ALA A 107 -30.83 31.60 -13.85
CA ALA A 107 -31.53 31.24 -12.61
C ALA A 107 -32.10 29.82 -12.67
N GLY A 108 -32.64 29.39 -13.82
CA GLY A 108 -33.15 28.02 -14.01
C GLY A 108 -32.05 26.96 -14.09
N LEU A 109 -30.91 27.30 -14.71
CA LEU A 109 -29.78 26.38 -14.86
C LEU A 109 -28.97 26.19 -13.56
N MET A 110 -28.89 27.21 -12.70
CA MET A 110 -28.02 27.20 -11.52
C MET A 110 -28.28 26.02 -10.57
N PRO A 111 -29.52 25.69 -10.15
CA PRO A 111 -29.78 24.54 -9.28
C PRO A 111 -29.37 23.21 -9.91
N VAL A 112 -29.59 23.07 -11.22
CA VAL A 112 -29.26 21.85 -11.97
C VAL A 112 -27.74 21.69 -12.07
N TYR A 113 -27.02 22.77 -12.39
CA TYR A 113 -25.56 22.76 -12.46
C TYR A 113 -24.90 22.52 -11.11
N LEU A 114 -25.39 23.16 -10.04
CA LEU A 114 -24.85 22.96 -8.70
C LEU A 114 -24.91 21.48 -8.31
N ARG A 115 -26.07 20.84 -8.49
CA ARG A 115 -26.25 19.42 -8.22
C ARG A 115 -25.41 18.53 -9.13
N ALA A 116 -25.28 18.87 -10.41
CA ALA A 116 -24.43 18.12 -11.34
C ALA A 116 -22.96 18.13 -10.89
N VAL A 117 -22.46 19.27 -10.42
CA VAL A 117 -21.09 19.41 -9.89
C VAL A 117 -20.92 18.61 -8.59
N GLU A 118 -21.88 18.68 -7.67
CA GLU A 118 -21.86 17.87 -6.45
C GLU A 118 -21.82 16.37 -6.76
N LYS A 119 -22.66 15.92 -7.69
CA LYS A 119 -22.71 14.52 -8.13
C LYS A 119 -21.41 14.10 -8.81
N ALA A 120 -20.85 14.94 -9.68
CA ALA A 120 -19.57 14.69 -10.33
C ALA A 120 -18.44 14.55 -9.32
N ALA A 121 -18.33 15.47 -8.35
CA ALA A 121 -17.33 15.41 -7.30
C ALA A 121 -17.48 14.15 -6.43
N ALA A 122 -18.71 13.73 -6.13
CA ALA A 122 -18.97 12.51 -5.39
C ALA A 122 -18.49 11.25 -6.15
N LEU A 123 -18.79 11.16 -7.46
CA LEU A 123 -18.34 10.05 -8.31
C LEU A 123 -16.81 10.03 -8.49
N GLU A 124 -16.18 11.20 -8.62
CA GLU A 124 -14.73 11.34 -8.68
C GLU A 124 -14.06 10.87 -7.38
N ASN A 125 -14.61 11.27 -6.23
CA ASN A 125 -14.09 10.84 -4.93
C ASN A 125 -14.27 9.34 -4.73
N GLU A 126 -15.43 8.79 -5.08
CA GLU A 126 -15.70 7.35 -4.97
C GLU A 126 -14.72 6.53 -5.83
N SER A 127 -14.53 6.91 -7.10
CA SER A 127 -13.57 6.25 -7.99
C SER A 127 -12.12 6.35 -7.49
N GLN A 128 -11.72 7.51 -6.97
CA GLN A 128 -10.39 7.71 -6.39
C GLN A 128 -10.16 6.86 -5.14
N VAL A 129 -11.14 6.82 -4.23
CA VAL A 129 -11.08 6.00 -3.02
C VAL A 129 -10.99 4.52 -3.39
N GLN A 130 -11.80 4.07 -4.35
CA GLN A 130 -11.76 2.68 -4.82
C GLN A 130 -10.40 2.33 -5.44
N TYR A 131 -9.84 3.23 -6.25
CA TYR A 131 -8.52 3.05 -6.86
C TYR A 131 -7.43 2.92 -5.80
N ILE A 132 -7.36 3.87 -4.85
CA ILE A 132 -6.36 3.86 -3.77
C ILE A 132 -6.52 2.61 -2.89
N SER A 133 -7.75 2.20 -2.59
CA SER A 133 -8.03 1.00 -1.79
C SER A 133 -7.51 -0.26 -2.48
N ASN A 134 -7.71 -0.39 -3.79
CA ASN A 134 -7.21 -1.52 -4.57
C ASN A 134 -5.67 -1.55 -4.63
N GLU A 135 -5.03 -0.40 -4.83
CA GLU A 135 -3.56 -0.27 -4.80
C GLU A 135 -2.99 -0.62 -3.42
N LEU A 136 -3.63 -0.14 -2.36
CA LEU A 136 -3.23 -0.46 -0.98
C LEU A 136 -3.33 -1.97 -0.72
N GLN A 137 -4.42 -2.61 -1.13
CA GLN A 137 -4.61 -4.05 -0.97
C GLN A 137 -3.56 -4.84 -1.76
N SER A 138 -3.24 -4.43 -2.98
CA SER A 138 -2.22 -5.09 -3.81
C SER A 138 -0.83 -4.97 -3.18
N ALA A 139 -0.49 -3.79 -2.65
CA ALA A 139 0.75 -3.54 -1.92
C ALA A 139 0.84 -4.39 -0.65
N GLN A 140 -0.25 -4.49 0.13
CA GLN A 140 -0.30 -5.35 1.32
C GLN A 140 -0.08 -6.82 0.99
N ILE A 141 -0.70 -7.34 -0.08
CA ILE A 141 -0.49 -8.72 -0.54
C ILE A 141 0.98 -8.93 -0.94
N ARG A 142 1.58 -7.97 -1.65
CA ARG A 142 2.98 -8.04 -2.07
C ARG A 142 3.93 -8.04 -0.88
N LEU A 143 3.70 -7.18 0.11
CA LEU A 143 4.48 -7.15 1.36
C LEU A 143 4.37 -8.47 2.12
N LYS A 144 3.15 -8.99 2.32
CA LYS A 144 2.96 -10.29 2.98
C LYS A 144 3.67 -11.43 2.27
N LYS A 145 3.65 -11.45 0.93
CA LYS A 145 4.40 -12.44 0.15
C LYS A 145 5.91 -12.29 0.34
N LEU A 146 6.42 -11.06 0.32
CA LEU A 146 7.83 -10.77 0.53
C LEU A 146 8.30 -11.20 1.92
N ASP A 147 7.53 -10.89 2.97
CA ASP A 147 7.84 -11.28 4.35
C ASP A 147 7.88 -12.80 4.51
N LYS A 148 6.90 -13.51 3.92
CA LYS A 148 6.89 -14.98 3.92
C LYS A 148 8.10 -15.56 3.17
N SER A 149 8.43 -15.01 2.00
CA SER A 149 9.60 -15.44 1.22
C SER A 149 10.92 -15.18 1.95
N LYS A 150 11.07 -14.02 2.60
CA LYS A 150 12.23 -13.69 3.43
C LYS A 150 12.41 -14.70 4.55
N SER A 151 11.33 -14.99 5.27
CA SER A 151 11.39 -15.89 6.42
C SER A 151 11.69 -17.34 6.01
N ASN A 152 11.08 -17.81 4.92
CA ASN A 152 11.39 -19.12 4.34
C ASN A 152 12.85 -19.22 3.89
N PHE A 153 13.39 -18.18 3.25
CA PHE A 153 14.79 -18.16 2.83
C PHE A 153 15.73 -18.26 4.03
N ILE A 154 15.47 -17.50 5.10
CA ILE A 154 16.26 -17.53 6.34
C ILE A 154 16.23 -18.93 6.96
N ALA A 155 15.06 -19.55 7.06
CA ALA A 155 14.92 -20.89 7.64
C ALA A 155 15.71 -21.94 6.84
N VAL A 156 15.56 -21.96 5.50
CA VAL A 156 16.28 -22.89 4.63
C VAL A 156 17.79 -22.66 4.70
N ALA A 157 18.24 -21.41 4.57
CA ALA A 157 19.67 -21.08 4.63
C ALA A 157 20.28 -21.52 5.96
N GLY A 158 19.58 -21.31 7.08
CA GLY A 158 20.06 -21.74 8.39
C GLY A 158 20.25 -23.26 8.47
N HIS A 159 19.25 -24.04 8.04
CA HIS A 159 19.35 -25.50 8.04
C HIS A 159 20.51 -26.01 7.16
N GLU A 160 20.65 -25.45 5.96
CA GLU A 160 21.71 -25.83 5.02
C GLU A 160 23.11 -25.42 5.50
N LEU A 161 23.24 -24.37 6.31
CA LEU A 161 24.52 -23.93 6.90
C LEU A 161 24.91 -24.71 8.16
N LYS A 162 23.94 -25.23 8.92
CA LYS A 162 24.21 -26.00 10.15
C LYS A 162 25.01 -27.28 9.87
N THR A 163 24.69 -27.95 8.78
CA THR A 163 25.34 -29.20 8.33
C THR A 163 26.84 -29.02 8.03
N PRO A 164 27.27 -28.12 7.12
CA PRO A 164 28.69 -27.91 6.85
C PRO A 164 29.43 -27.37 8.08
N LEU A 165 28.81 -26.52 8.92
CA LEU A 165 29.44 -26.07 10.16
C LEU A 165 29.70 -27.21 11.12
N THR A 166 28.79 -28.18 11.22
CA THR A 166 28.99 -29.40 12.03
C THR A 166 30.18 -30.22 11.54
N LEU A 167 30.35 -30.35 10.22
CA LEU A 167 31.48 -31.07 9.64
C LEU A 167 32.81 -30.36 9.89
N ILE A 168 32.87 -29.04 9.69
CA ILE A 168 34.10 -28.27 9.93
C ILE A 168 34.47 -28.32 11.42
N GLU A 169 33.47 -28.26 12.32
CA GLU A 169 33.70 -28.39 13.76
C GLU A 169 34.30 -29.76 14.10
N GLY A 170 33.75 -30.83 13.54
CA GLY A 170 34.25 -32.18 13.72
C GLY A 170 35.70 -32.35 13.23
N TYR A 171 36.03 -31.83 12.04
CA TYR A 171 37.41 -31.89 11.53
C TYR A 171 38.38 -31.03 12.33
N ALA A 172 37.95 -29.85 12.78
CA ALA A 172 38.77 -29.01 13.66
C ALA A 172 39.08 -29.73 14.98
N ALA A 173 38.08 -30.39 15.59
CA ALA A 173 38.28 -31.21 16.79
C ALA A 173 39.30 -32.33 16.54
N MET A 174 39.13 -33.10 15.45
CA MET A 174 40.04 -34.20 15.10
C MET A 174 41.48 -33.72 14.87
N ILE A 175 41.68 -32.57 14.21
CA ILE A 175 43.01 -32.00 14.01
C ILE A 175 43.60 -31.56 15.36
N GLY A 176 42.79 -31.01 16.26
CA GLY A 176 43.21 -30.66 17.62
C GLY A 176 43.68 -31.87 18.43
N ASP A 177 42.99 -33.00 18.32
CA ASP A 177 43.34 -34.26 18.99
C ASP A 177 44.59 -34.92 18.39
N LEU A 178 44.79 -34.81 17.07
CA LEU A 178 45.94 -35.37 16.36
C LEU A 178 47.21 -34.50 16.46
N ALA A 179 47.06 -33.19 16.68
CA ALA A 179 48.18 -32.28 16.87
C ALA A 179 48.86 -32.61 18.21
N THR A 180 50.09 -33.12 18.17
CA THR A 180 50.91 -33.25 19.38
C THR A 180 51.10 -31.87 20.01
N ARG A 181 51.09 -31.80 21.34
CA ARG A 181 51.25 -30.57 22.15
C ARG A 181 52.50 -29.74 21.83
N GLU A 182 53.39 -30.24 20.98
CA GLU A 182 54.65 -29.61 20.58
C GLU A 182 54.50 -28.51 19.52
N ASN A 183 53.36 -28.42 18.81
CA ASN A 183 53.12 -27.34 17.85
C ASN A 183 52.03 -26.37 18.33
N GLU A 184 52.42 -25.47 19.23
CA GLU A 184 51.58 -24.46 19.87
C GLU A 184 50.82 -23.56 18.85
N GLN A 185 51.41 -23.32 17.68
CA GLN A 185 50.76 -22.58 16.58
C GLN A 185 49.59 -23.35 15.96
N VAL A 186 49.73 -24.67 15.75
CA VAL A 186 48.64 -25.50 15.22
C VAL A 186 47.48 -25.55 16.22
N HIS A 187 47.78 -25.66 17.51
CA HIS A 187 46.75 -25.66 18.55
C HIS A 187 45.97 -24.33 18.59
N MET A 188 46.65 -23.19 18.51
CA MET A 188 46.00 -21.87 18.45
C MET A 188 45.11 -21.70 17.20
N LEU A 189 45.56 -22.15 16.04
CA LEU A 189 44.79 -22.06 14.79
C LEU A 189 43.54 -22.94 14.82
N VAL A 190 43.65 -24.16 15.36
CA VAL A 190 42.51 -25.07 15.56
C VAL A 190 41.50 -24.47 16.54
N GLN A 191 41.96 -23.94 17.67
CA GLN A 191 41.09 -23.33 18.67
C GLN A 191 40.38 -22.08 18.15
N GLY A 192 41.07 -21.24 17.37
CA GLY A 192 40.46 -20.10 16.67
C GLY A 192 39.40 -20.53 15.66
N THR A 193 39.67 -21.59 14.91
CA THR A 193 38.73 -22.19 13.95
C THR A 193 37.47 -22.72 14.65
N HIS A 194 37.64 -23.47 15.74
CA HIS A 194 36.52 -23.98 16.56
C HIS A 194 35.63 -22.85 17.09
N ASN A 195 36.25 -21.78 17.59
CA ASN A 195 35.52 -20.62 18.08
C ASN A 195 34.72 -19.91 16.97
N GLY A 196 35.30 -19.76 15.78
CA GLY A 196 34.62 -19.19 14.62
C GLY A 196 33.41 -20.01 14.17
N ILE A 197 33.54 -21.34 14.15
CA ILE A 197 32.47 -22.27 13.77
C ILE A 197 31.33 -22.25 14.79
N ARG A 198 31.66 -22.30 16.08
CA ARG A 198 30.67 -22.18 17.16
C ARG A 198 29.88 -20.87 17.04
N ARG A 199 30.57 -19.75 16.83
CA ARG A 199 29.92 -18.44 16.67
C ARG A 199 29.02 -18.40 15.44
N MET A 200 29.44 -19.00 14.32
CA MET A 200 28.61 -19.05 13.12
C MET A 200 27.38 -19.95 13.31
N ARG A 201 27.49 -21.04 14.08
CA ARG A 201 26.35 -21.87 14.44
C ARG A 201 25.33 -21.12 15.29
N GLU A 202 25.78 -20.38 16.30
CA GLU A 202 24.91 -19.52 17.12
C GLU A 202 24.12 -18.55 16.23
N ILE A 203 24.79 -17.86 15.30
CA ILE A 203 24.14 -16.91 14.39
C ILE A 203 23.10 -17.62 13.49
N VAL A 204 23.42 -18.81 12.99
CA VAL A 204 22.52 -19.61 12.16
C VAL A 204 21.29 -20.06 12.96
N ASP A 205 21.48 -20.54 14.18
CA ASP A 205 20.40 -20.99 15.06
C ASP A 205 19.50 -19.80 15.45
N ASP A 206 20.10 -18.65 15.83
CA ASP A 206 19.35 -17.41 16.10
C ASP A 206 18.51 -16.95 14.90
N MET A 207 19.05 -17.05 13.68
CA MET A 207 18.33 -16.72 12.45
C MET A 207 17.13 -17.65 12.21
N ILE A 208 17.27 -18.94 12.47
CA ILE A 208 16.17 -19.91 12.38
C ILE A 208 15.09 -19.59 13.42
N ASP A 209 15.49 -19.36 14.67
CA ASP A 209 14.57 -19.08 15.77
C ASP A 209 13.75 -17.81 15.51
N VAL A 210 14.39 -16.73 15.04
CA VAL A 210 13.70 -15.49 14.63
C VAL A 210 12.68 -15.78 13.53
N SER A 211 13.04 -16.59 12.52
CA SER A 211 12.11 -16.97 11.46
C SER A 211 10.92 -17.78 12.00
N GLN A 212 11.15 -18.70 12.93
CA GLN A 212 10.07 -19.47 13.55
C GLN A 212 9.13 -18.60 14.39
N ILE A 213 9.68 -17.60 15.11
CA ILE A 213 8.91 -16.63 15.89
C ILE A 213 8.05 -15.76 14.96
N ASP A 214 8.64 -15.15 13.92
CA ASP A 214 7.93 -14.27 12.98
C ASP A 214 6.78 -15.00 12.27
N ASN A 215 6.97 -16.29 11.95
CA ASN A 215 5.94 -17.12 11.34
C ASN A 215 4.94 -17.75 12.33
N HIS A 216 5.05 -17.49 13.63
CA HIS A 216 4.22 -18.11 14.67
C HIS A 216 4.30 -19.65 14.66
N LEU A 217 5.45 -20.21 14.24
CA LEU A 217 5.71 -21.64 14.17
C LEU A 217 6.45 -22.17 15.40
N LEU A 218 6.94 -21.28 16.27
CA LEU A 218 7.64 -21.66 17.49
C LEU A 218 6.66 -22.35 18.47
N ALA A 219 6.73 -23.68 18.54
CA ALA A 219 5.94 -24.47 19.47
C ALA A 219 6.66 -24.55 20.82
N LEU A 220 6.10 -23.89 21.84
CA LEU A 220 6.62 -23.95 23.20
C LEU A 220 6.14 -25.23 23.90
N ASN A 221 7.07 -26.01 24.43
CA ASN A 221 6.76 -27.16 25.27
C ASN A 221 6.77 -26.75 26.75
N PHE A 222 5.57 -26.45 27.28
CA PHE A 222 5.41 -26.05 28.68
C PHE A 222 5.49 -27.27 29.60
N GLN A 223 6.48 -27.29 30.48
CA GLN A 223 6.70 -28.34 31.48
C GLN A 223 7.24 -27.76 32.80
N PRO A 224 6.99 -28.40 33.95
CA PRO A 224 7.64 -28.02 35.20
C PRO A 224 9.16 -28.08 35.07
N VAL A 225 9.85 -27.02 35.53
CA VAL A 225 11.31 -26.91 35.44
C VAL A 225 11.90 -26.70 36.83
N TRP A 226 12.99 -27.42 37.10
CA TRP A 226 13.74 -27.32 38.35
C TRP A 226 14.66 -26.10 38.30
N LEU A 227 14.24 -24.99 38.90
CA LEU A 227 14.97 -23.71 38.84
C LEU A 227 16.40 -23.83 39.38
N ASN A 228 16.64 -24.66 40.39
CA ASN A 228 17.97 -24.93 40.92
C ASN A 228 18.90 -25.51 39.85
N ARG A 229 18.41 -26.45 39.02
CA ARG A 229 19.21 -27.02 37.91
C ARG A 229 19.52 -25.97 36.85
N VAL A 230 18.57 -25.11 36.52
CA VAL A 230 18.77 -24.01 35.57
C VAL A 230 19.84 -23.04 36.10
N PHE A 231 19.76 -22.63 37.36
CA PHE A 231 20.76 -21.74 37.96
C PHE A 231 22.14 -22.38 38.06
N ASN A 232 22.24 -23.67 38.40
CA ASN A 232 23.52 -24.40 38.42
C ASN A 232 24.16 -24.47 37.04
N MET A 233 23.36 -24.69 36.00
CA MET A 233 23.82 -24.67 34.61
C MET A 233 24.36 -23.29 34.23
N LEU A 234 23.64 -22.23 34.57
CA LEU A 234 24.09 -20.85 34.36
C LEU A 234 25.39 -20.54 35.13
N GLU A 235 25.51 -20.94 36.40
CA GLU A 235 26.76 -20.74 37.14
C GLU A 235 27.95 -21.42 36.47
N ALA A 236 27.77 -22.63 35.94
CA ALA A 236 28.81 -23.36 35.21
C ALA A 236 29.17 -22.67 33.89
N ASP A 237 28.17 -22.29 33.08
CA ASP A 237 28.36 -21.68 31.77
C ASP A 237 29.06 -20.30 31.88
N PHE A 238 28.68 -19.50 32.89
CA PHE A 238 29.22 -18.17 33.06
C PHE A 238 30.55 -18.14 33.86
N LYS A 239 30.94 -19.23 34.52
CA LYS A 239 32.13 -19.28 35.39
C LYS A 239 33.38 -18.69 34.75
N SER A 240 33.73 -19.19 33.56
CA SER A 240 34.94 -18.79 32.83
C SER A 240 34.93 -17.30 32.47
N ILE A 241 33.81 -16.78 31.96
CA ILE A 241 33.65 -15.37 31.57
C ILE A 241 33.67 -14.45 32.80
N LEU A 242 33.03 -14.87 33.90
CA LEU A 242 32.99 -14.11 35.14
C LEU A 242 34.37 -14.02 35.79
N GLU A 243 35.13 -15.10 35.81
CA GLU A 243 36.52 -15.13 36.30
C GLU A 243 37.41 -14.21 35.45
N GLN A 244 37.30 -14.31 34.12
CA GLN A 244 38.06 -13.47 33.19
C GLN A 244 37.74 -11.97 33.35
N ARG A 245 36.47 -11.63 33.58
CA ARG A 245 35.99 -10.24 33.76
C ARG A 245 36.01 -9.76 35.22
N LYS A 246 36.44 -10.59 36.17
CA LYS A 246 36.44 -10.32 37.62
C LYS A 246 35.06 -9.92 38.17
N HIS A 247 34.02 -10.57 37.69
CA HIS A 247 32.65 -10.39 38.18
C HIS A 247 32.24 -11.57 39.06
N LYS A 248 31.28 -11.33 39.97
CA LYS A 248 30.75 -12.35 40.87
C LYS A 248 29.26 -12.53 40.61
N LEU A 249 28.85 -13.76 40.31
CA LEU A 249 27.45 -14.19 40.30
C LEU A 249 27.10 -14.72 41.69
N VAL A 250 25.93 -14.33 42.21
CA VAL A 250 25.43 -14.77 43.53
C VAL A 250 23.99 -15.21 43.36
N VAL A 251 23.74 -16.51 43.43
CA VAL A 251 22.39 -17.08 43.46
C VAL A 251 21.91 -17.12 44.91
N LYS A 252 20.83 -16.40 45.23
CA LYS A 252 20.21 -16.44 46.56
C LYS A 252 19.31 -17.66 46.69
N SER A 253 19.32 -18.29 47.86
CA SER A 253 18.41 -19.40 48.17
C SER A 253 16.94 -18.95 48.12
N PHE A 254 16.10 -19.81 47.59
CA PHE A 254 14.65 -19.71 47.51
C PHE A 254 14.01 -21.00 48.03
N SER A 255 12.70 -21.00 48.25
CA SER A 255 11.97 -22.20 48.69
C SER A 255 12.10 -23.31 47.65
N GLY A 256 12.66 -24.45 48.02
CA GLY A 256 12.95 -25.57 47.11
C GLY A 256 14.34 -25.53 46.44
N SER A 257 15.27 -24.66 46.86
CA SER A 257 16.64 -24.62 46.28
C SER A 257 17.48 -25.87 46.55
N ASN A 258 17.14 -26.66 47.56
CA ASN A 258 17.87 -27.86 47.98
C ASN A 258 17.17 -29.18 47.58
N GLU A 259 16.05 -29.09 46.86
CA GLU A 259 15.27 -30.22 46.33
C GLU A 259 15.61 -30.46 44.85
#